data_AF-A0A511YHZ1-F1
#
_entry.id   AF-A0A511YHZ1-F1
#
_cell.length_a   1.000
_cell.length_b   1.000
_cell.length_c   1.000
_cell.angle_alpha   90.00
_cell.angle_beta   90.00
_cell.angle_gamma   90.00
#
_symmetry.space_group_name_H-M   'P 1'
#
loop_
_entity.id
_entity.type
_entity.pdbx_description
1 polymer ?
#
loop_
_entity_poly.entity_id
_entity_poly.type
_entity_poly.pdbx_seq_one_letter_code
_entity_poly.pdbx_strand_id
1 'polypeptide(L)'
;MNKSDELKRNRFIKKLRSNAIAILSNQIEIHSGYFKMNYLLGRINDIKKLENIDLSIFNSYYSEIQSYPIGDERKLYSKEFLDRLDARLKRVDEKYMDALAEKCGEIIEKFKNIKDFC
;
A
#
# COMPACT_ATOMS: atom_id res chain seq x y z
N MET A 1 7.45 -4.94 24.30
CA MET A 1 7.89 -5.47 22.99
C MET A 1 9.32 -5.98 23.15
N ASN A 2 9.62 -7.20 22.72
CA ASN A 2 11.00 -7.71 22.79
C ASN A 2 11.85 -7.12 21.64
N LYS A 3 13.17 -7.26 21.73
CA LYS A 3 14.12 -6.72 20.73
C LYS A 3 13.89 -7.31 19.31
N SER A 4 13.50 -8.57 19.22
CA SER A 4 13.24 -9.24 17.94
C SER A 4 12.04 -8.62 17.21
N ASP A 5 10.95 -8.39 17.94
CA ASP A 5 9.74 -7.76 17.44
C ASP A 5 9.99 -6.32 16.99
N GLU A 6 10.81 -5.57 17.74
CA GLU A 6 11.20 -4.21 17.36
C GLU A 6 11.96 -4.18 16.03
N LEU A 7 12.96 -5.06 15.88
CA LEU A 7 13.74 -5.18 14.63
C LEU A 7 12.84 -5.59 13.46
N LYS A 8 11.95 -6.56 13.67
CA LYS A 8 10.99 -7.02 12.67
C LYS A 8 10.04 -5.91 12.24
N ARG A 9 9.52 -5.14 13.20
CA ARG A 9 8.65 -3.97 12.94
C ARG A 9 9.39 -2.91 12.12
N ASN A 10 10.62 -2.57 12.49
CA ASN A 10 11.41 -1.59 11.76
C ASN A 10 11.70 -2.02 10.32
N ARG A 11 11.94 -3.32 10.08
CA ARG A 11 12.06 -3.88 8.72
C ARG A 11 10.78 -3.71 7.90
N PHE A 12 9.61 -3.93 8.50
CA PHE A 12 8.34 -3.69 7.80
C PHE A 12 8.10 -2.21 7.52
N ILE A 13 8.42 -1.31 8.45
CA ILE A 13 8.31 0.14 8.22
C ILE A 13 9.27 0.60 7.12
N LYS A 14 10.49 0.06 7.06
CA LYS A 14 11.42 0.33 5.95
C LYS A 14 10.81 -0.10 4.61
N LYS A 15 10.25 -1.31 4.54
CA LYS A 15 9.54 -1.79 3.35
C LYS A 15 8.33 -0.93 3.00
N LEU A 16 7.59 -0.45 3.99
CA LEU A 16 6.44 0.44 3.82
C LEU A 16 6.89 1.75 3.15
N ARG A 17 7.95 2.38 3.67
CA ARG A 17 8.55 3.57 3.08
C ARG A 17 9.06 3.34 1.67
N SER A 18 9.81 2.26 1.42
CA SER A 18 10.29 1.95 0.07
C SER A 18 9.14 1.73 -0.91
N ASN A 19 8.04 1.13 -0.46
CA ASN A 19 6.84 0.95 -1.28
C ASN A 19 6.14 2.27 -1.59
N ALA A 20 6.08 3.21 -0.63
CA ALA A 20 5.54 4.55 -0.86
C ALA A 20 6.34 5.29 -1.94
N ILE A 21 7.66 5.21 -1.86
CA ILE A 21 8.56 5.80 -2.88
C ILE A 21 8.28 5.19 -4.24
N ALA A 22 8.18 3.85 -4.34
CA ALA A 22 7.94 3.16 -5.59
C ALA A 22 6.58 3.51 -6.22
N ILE A 23 5.54 3.71 -5.40
CA ILE A 23 4.22 4.17 -5.86
C ILE A 23 4.33 5.59 -6.43
N LEU A 24 4.88 6.54 -5.66
CA LEU A 24 4.97 7.94 -6.10
C LEU A 24 5.90 8.15 -7.30
N SER A 25 6.90 7.28 -7.46
CA SER A 25 7.82 7.31 -8.60
C SER A 25 7.36 6.47 -9.79
N ASN A 26 6.15 5.89 -9.74
CA ASN A 26 5.58 5.02 -10.77
C ASN A 26 6.49 3.81 -11.14
N GLN A 27 7.32 3.34 -10.20
CA GLN A 27 8.19 2.17 -10.37
C GLN A 27 7.44 0.84 -10.17
N ILE A 28 6.24 0.90 -9.62
CA ILE A 28 5.35 -0.24 -9.44
C ILE A 28 3.96 0.11 -9.97
N GLU A 29 3.27 -0.90 -10.49
CA GLU A 29 1.85 -0.78 -10.81
C GLU A 29 1.05 -0.38 -9.56
N ILE A 30 0.16 0.59 -9.71
CA ILE A 30 -0.46 1.32 -8.60
C ILE A 30 -1.24 0.41 -7.66
N HIS A 31 -2.07 -0.49 -8.19
CA HIS A 31 -2.88 -1.42 -7.40
C HIS A 31 -1.98 -2.40 -6.66
N SER A 32 -0.99 -2.98 -7.33
CA SER A 32 0.03 -3.85 -6.73
C SER A 32 0.77 -3.14 -5.59
N GLY A 33 1.09 -1.85 -5.77
CA GLY A 33 1.66 -1.00 -4.74
C GLY A 33 0.75 -0.88 -3.51
N TYR A 34 -0.53 -0.59 -3.68
CA TYR A 34 -1.47 -0.42 -2.57
C TYR A 34 -1.87 -1.74 -1.89
N PHE A 35 -1.94 -2.86 -2.62
CA PHE A 35 -2.06 -4.19 -2.02
C PHE A 35 -0.91 -4.46 -1.06
N LYS A 36 0.33 -4.15 -1.49
CA LYS A 36 1.51 -4.28 -0.66
C LYS A 36 1.51 -3.33 0.52
N MET A 37 0.96 -2.12 0.39
CA MET A 37 0.75 -1.22 1.53
C MET A 37 -0.15 -1.84 2.59
N ASN A 38 -1.34 -2.31 2.19
CA ASN A 38 -2.29 -2.93 3.11
C ASN A 38 -1.67 -4.12 3.85
N TYR A 39 -0.96 -4.99 3.12
CA TYR A 39 -0.21 -6.09 3.73
C TYR A 39 0.82 -5.60 4.78
N LEU A 40 1.68 -4.64 4.43
CA LEU A 40 2.72 -4.14 5.33
C LEU A 40 2.13 -3.46 6.57
N LEU A 41 1.04 -2.71 6.42
CA LEU A 41 0.32 -2.09 7.53
C LEU A 41 -0.25 -3.15 8.48
N GLY A 42 -0.85 -4.23 7.94
CA GLY A 42 -1.28 -5.37 8.74
C GLY A 42 -0.13 -5.96 9.56
N ARG A 43 1.01 -6.26 8.92
CA ARG A 43 2.19 -6.83 9.60
C ARG A 43 2.79 -5.91 10.67
N ILE A 44 2.70 -4.60 10.49
CA ILE A 44 3.15 -3.63 11.50
C ILE A 44 2.16 -3.62 12.67
N ASN A 45 0.86 -3.60 12.39
CA ASN A 45 -0.20 -3.57 13.40
C ASN A 45 -0.23 -4.82 14.26
N ASP A 46 0.07 -6.00 13.70
CA ASP A 46 0.23 -7.27 14.42
C ASP A 46 1.30 -7.18 15.53
N ILE A 47 2.32 -6.33 15.34
CA ILE A 47 3.42 -6.16 16.30
C ILE A 47 3.15 -4.97 17.23
N LYS A 48 3.02 -3.77 16.63
CA LYS A 48 2.66 -2.53 17.31
C LYS A 48 2.22 -1.50 16.27
N LYS A 49 1.00 -0.99 16.40
CA LYS A 49 0.43 0.06 15.52
C LYS A 49 1.35 1.28 15.39
N LEU A 50 1.29 1.94 14.24
CA LEU A 50 1.94 3.24 14.04
C LEU A 50 1.15 4.34 14.77
N GLU A 51 1.78 5.03 15.71
CA GLU A 51 1.19 6.15 16.44
C GLU A 51 1.37 7.47 15.65
N ASN A 52 0.45 8.41 15.81
CA ASN A 52 0.49 9.77 15.24
C ASN A 52 0.50 9.83 13.70
N ILE A 53 -0.07 8.85 13.01
CA ILE A 53 -0.31 8.88 11.57
C ILE A 53 -1.60 8.10 11.27
N ASP A 54 -2.52 8.72 10.55
CA ASP A 54 -3.74 8.05 10.08
C ASP A 54 -3.50 7.48 8.68
N LEU A 55 -3.56 6.14 8.60
CA LEU A 55 -3.35 5.34 7.40
C LEU A 55 -4.60 4.52 7.04
N SER A 56 -5.75 4.86 7.63
CA SER A 56 -7.03 4.17 7.37
C SER A 56 -7.42 4.20 5.88
N ILE A 57 -7.02 5.25 5.15
CA ILE A 57 -7.32 5.41 3.73
C ILE A 57 -6.80 4.25 2.86
N PHE A 58 -5.68 3.63 3.24
CA PHE A 58 -5.15 2.47 2.53
C PHE A 58 -6.06 1.25 2.66
N ASN A 59 -6.66 1.06 3.84
CA ASN A 59 -7.62 -0.02 4.07
C ASN A 59 -8.93 0.26 3.32
N SER A 60 -9.40 1.51 3.32
CA SER A 60 -10.60 1.92 2.58
C SER A 60 -10.43 1.66 1.08
N TYR A 61 -9.32 2.12 0.49
CA TYR A 61 -9.02 1.87 -0.91
C TYR A 61 -8.87 0.37 -1.21
N TYR A 62 -8.09 -0.36 -0.40
CA TYR A 62 -7.94 -1.82 -0.54
C TYR A 62 -9.29 -2.54 -0.53
N SER A 63 -10.20 -2.16 0.36
CA SER A 63 -11.51 -2.78 0.48
C SER A 63 -12.35 -2.66 -0.79
N GLU A 64 -12.17 -1.57 -1.56
CA GLU A 64 -12.87 -1.34 -2.82
C GLU A 64 -12.22 -2.07 -3.99
N ILE A 65 -10.91 -2.35 -3.95
CA ILE A 65 -10.18 -2.93 -5.08
C ILE A 65 -9.80 -4.42 -4.91
N GLN A 66 -9.90 -4.98 -3.71
CA GLN A 66 -9.41 -6.33 -3.39
C GLN A 66 -10.02 -7.46 -4.24
N SER A 67 -11.22 -7.26 -4.79
CA SER A 67 -11.92 -8.24 -5.62
C SER A 67 -11.63 -8.10 -7.12
N TYR A 68 -10.86 -7.10 -7.53
CA TYR A 68 -10.53 -6.87 -8.93
C TYR A 68 -9.37 -7.78 -9.34
N PRO A 69 -9.43 -8.41 -10.54
CA PRO A 69 -8.35 -9.24 -11.03
C PRO A 69 -7.15 -8.37 -11.37
N ILE A 70 -6.00 -8.68 -10.77
CA ILE A 70 -4.74 -7.97 -10.96
C ILE A 70 -3.67 -8.96 -11.45
N GLY A 71 -2.76 -8.48 -12.30
CA GLY A 71 -1.66 -9.30 -12.82
C GLY A 71 -2.16 -10.50 -13.64
N ASP A 72 -1.66 -11.69 -13.31
CA ASP A 72 -1.91 -12.90 -14.10
C ASP A 72 -3.36 -13.40 -14.05
N GLU A 73 -4.12 -13.07 -13.00
CA GLU A 73 -5.54 -13.44 -12.90
C GLU A 73 -6.36 -12.87 -14.05
N ARG A 74 -5.95 -11.71 -14.60
CA ARG A 74 -6.61 -11.06 -15.73
C ARG A 74 -6.62 -11.94 -16.99
N LYS A 75 -5.70 -12.89 -17.12
CA LYS A 75 -5.65 -13.85 -18.25
C LYS A 75 -6.85 -14.80 -18.28
N LEU A 76 -7.58 -14.93 -17.17
CA LEU A 76 -8.74 -15.81 -17.04
C LEU A 76 -10.06 -15.15 -17.49
N TYR A 77 -10.03 -13.86 -17.82
CA TYR A 77 -11.22 -13.08 -18.13
C TYR A 77 -11.23 -12.59 -19.57
N SER A 78 -12.43 -12.39 -20.12
CA SER A 78 -12.59 -11.79 -21.45
C SER A 78 -12.21 -10.31 -21.43
N LYS A 79 -11.72 -9.80 -22.58
CA LYS A 79 -11.37 -8.39 -22.73
C LYS A 79 -12.53 -7.45 -22.39
N GLU A 80 -13.73 -7.72 -22.90
CA GLU A 80 -14.92 -6.90 -22.63
C GLU A 80 -15.28 -6.83 -21.14
N PHE A 81 -15.06 -7.93 -20.40
CA PHE A 81 -15.29 -7.95 -18.97
C PHE A 81 -14.25 -7.09 -18.23
N LEU A 82 -12.97 -7.21 -18.60
CA LEU A 82 -11.89 -6.40 -18.04
C LEU A 82 -12.11 -4.91 -18.33
N ASP A 83 -12.52 -4.53 -19.54
CA ASP A 83 -12.75 -3.11 -19.90
C ASP A 83 -13.82 -2.47 -19.00
N ARG A 84 -14.89 -3.21 -18.67
CA ARG A 84 -15.94 -2.74 -17.75
C ARG A 84 -15.44 -2.62 -16.32
N LEU A 85 -14.58 -3.54 -15.88
CA LEU A 85 -13.97 -3.49 -14.55
C LEU A 85 -12.97 -2.35 -14.45
N ASP A 86 -12.13 -2.15 -15.45
CA ASP A 86 -11.13 -1.09 -15.47
C ASP A 86 -11.81 0.29 -15.45
N ALA A 87 -12.94 0.45 -16.13
CA ALA A 87 -13.75 1.69 -16.04
C ALA A 87 -14.32 1.93 -14.63
N ARG A 88 -14.63 0.88 -13.87
CA ARG A 88 -15.06 1.01 -12.47
C ARG A 88 -13.88 1.32 -11.56
N LEU A 89 -12.77 0.61 -11.76
CA LEU A 89 -11.55 0.75 -10.99
C LEU A 89 -10.97 2.16 -11.14
N LYS A 90 -10.97 2.72 -12.36
CA LYS A 90 -10.56 4.09 -12.62
C LYS A 90 -11.35 5.12 -11.79
N ARG A 91 -12.65 4.94 -11.59
CA ARG A 91 -13.46 5.83 -10.73
C ARG A 91 -13.09 5.72 -9.26
N VAL A 92 -12.71 4.52 -8.81
CA VAL A 92 -12.19 4.32 -7.45
C VAL A 92 -10.83 5.01 -7.34
N ASP A 93 -9.96 4.86 -8.34
CA ASP A 93 -8.66 5.53 -8.35
C ASP A 93 -8.81 7.05 -8.28
N GLU A 94 -9.60 7.66 -9.16
CA GLU A 94 -9.87 9.10 -9.17
C GLU A 94 -10.40 9.62 -7.82
N LYS A 95 -11.18 8.81 -7.09
CA LYS A 95 -11.70 9.16 -5.77
C LYS A 95 -10.62 9.19 -4.67
N TYR A 96 -9.59 8.34 -4.77
CA TYR A 96 -8.63 8.12 -3.68
C TYR A 96 -7.21 8.59 -3.96
N MET A 97 -6.83 8.79 -5.23
CA MET A 97 -5.43 8.90 -5.65
C MET A 97 -4.69 10.06 -4.96
N ASP A 98 -5.31 11.24 -4.88
CA ASP A 98 -4.70 12.41 -4.25
C ASP A 98 -4.44 12.17 -2.76
N ALA A 99 -5.44 11.64 -2.05
CA ALA A 99 -5.32 11.33 -0.62
C ALA A 99 -4.29 10.22 -0.36
N LEU A 100 -4.23 9.19 -1.22
CA LEU A 100 -3.24 8.13 -1.11
C LEU A 100 -1.82 8.65 -1.39
N ALA A 101 -1.66 9.53 -2.38
CA ALA A 101 -0.38 10.15 -2.70
C ALA A 101 0.13 11.04 -1.56
N GLU A 102 -0.75 11.84 -0.96
CA GLU A 102 -0.46 12.64 0.23
C GLU A 102 0.05 11.75 1.37
N LYS A 103 -0.66 10.65 1.66
CA LYS A 103 -0.26 9.71 2.71
C LYS A 103 1.02 8.95 2.40
N CYS A 104 1.29 8.62 1.15
CA CYS A 104 2.60 8.10 0.73
C CYS A 104 3.71 9.11 1.04
N GLY A 105 3.49 10.40 0.76
CA GLY A 105 4.42 11.47 1.12
C GLY A 105 4.65 11.57 2.63
N GLU A 106 3.57 11.51 3.42
CA GLU A 106 3.64 11.52 4.89
C GLU A 106 4.47 10.34 5.43
N ILE A 107 4.27 9.13 4.90
CA ILE A 107 5.05 7.93 5.25
C ILE A 107 6.54 8.16 4.94
N ILE A 108 6.87 8.72 3.77
CA ILE A 108 8.26 8.92 3.34
C ILE A 108 9.00 9.86 4.28
N GLU A 109 8.39 11.00 4.61
CA GLU A 109 8.99 11.99 5.50
C GLU A 109 9.09 11.48 6.94
N LYS A 110 8.01 10.89 7.46
CA LYS A 110 7.96 10.42 8.85
C LYS A 110 9.00 9.34 9.14
N PHE A 111 9.28 8.48 8.17
CA PHE A 111 10.19 7.34 8.34
C PHE A 111 11.54 7.51 7.63
N LYS A 112 11.92 8.73 7.23
CA LYS A 112 13.19 8.99 6.53
C LYS A 112 14.44 8.56 7.32
N ASN A 113 14.38 8.67 8.64
CA ASN A 113 15.49 8.38 9.56
C ASN A 113 15.38 7.02 10.25
N ILE A 114 14.56 6.10 9.73
CA ILE A 114 14.44 4.79 10.38
C ILE A 114 15.79 4.07 10.37
N LYS A 115 16.28 3.71 11.56
CA LYS A 115 17.60 3.13 11.73
C LYS A 115 17.70 1.77 11.04
N ASP A 116 18.76 1.60 10.27
CA ASP A 116 19.18 0.31 9.76
C ASP A 116 19.87 -0.48 10.87
N PHE A 117 19.14 -1.45 11.40
CA PHE A 117 19.72 -2.52 12.18
C PHE A 117 19.97 -3.70 11.22
N CYS A 118 21.04 -3.56 10.44
CA CYS A 118 21.64 -4.69 9.73
C CYS A 118 22.44 -5.52 10.73
#